data_AF-A0A950NSR7-F1
#
_entry.id   AF-A0A950NSR7-F1
#
_cell.length_a   1.000
_cell.length_b   1.000
_cell.length_c   1.000
_cell.angle_alpha   90.00
_cell.angle_beta   90.00
_cell.angle_gamma   90.00
#
_symmetry.space_group_name_H-M   'P 1'
#
loop_
_entity.id
_entity.type
_entity.pdbx_description
1 polymer ?
#
loop_
_entity_poly.entity_id
_entity_poly.type
_entity_poly.pdbx_seq_one_letter_code
_entity_poly.pdbx_strand_id
1 'polypeptide(L)'
;MDAIARLVYAYAERLDSGDLEGVADLFQHASWRTTRRAEVLQGTEQVRHAYDDVILYDGVPCTKHVITNLVVTWAPDADVASSRCNFTVLQGRPDFPPQPVLAGRYLDEFERV
;
A
#
# COMPACT_ATOMS: atom_id res chain seq x y z
N MET A 1 -0.95 -18.19 -4.88
CA MET A 1 -1.62 -17.42 -3.81
C MET A 1 -0.62 -16.50 -3.09
N ASP A 2 0.53 -17.03 -2.68
CA ASP A 2 1.55 -16.29 -1.90
C ASP A 2 2.10 -15.01 -2.55
N ALA A 3 2.29 -14.97 -3.88
CA ALA A 3 2.92 -13.82 -4.54
C ALA A 3 2.13 -12.51 -4.34
N ILE A 4 0.80 -12.56 -4.51
CA ILE A 4 -0.07 -11.38 -4.34
C ILE A 4 -0.11 -10.94 -2.88
N ALA A 5 -0.27 -11.89 -1.95
CA ALA A 5 -0.25 -11.57 -0.53
C ALA A 5 1.08 -10.92 -0.11
N ARG A 6 2.20 -11.43 -0.63
CA ARG A 6 3.53 -10.83 -0.41
C ARG A 6 3.61 -9.40 -0.93
N LEU A 7 3.05 -9.09 -2.10
CA LEU A 7 3.03 -7.70 -2.61
C LEU A 7 2.22 -6.77 -1.69
N VAL A 8 1.02 -7.19 -1.27
CA VAL A 8 0.16 -6.39 -0.38
C VAL A 8 0.84 -6.15 0.97
N TYR A 9 1.46 -7.18 1.56
CA TYR A 9 2.18 -7.04 2.84
C TYR A 9 3.48 -6.26 2.69
N ALA A 10 4.21 -6.45 1.59
CA ALA A 10 5.42 -5.72 1.25
C ALA A 10 5.16 -4.20 1.12
N TYR A 11 4.03 -3.82 0.51
CA TYR A 11 3.61 -2.42 0.45
C TYR A 11 3.43 -1.84 1.86
N ALA A 12 2.70 -2.55 2.72
CA ALA A 12 2.42 -2.12 4.10
C ALA A 12 3.71 -2.03 4.94
N GLU A 13 4.56 -3.05 4.89
CA GLU A 13 5.84 -3.12 5.62
C GLU A 13 6.78 -1.99 5.21
N ARG A 14 6.92 -1.75 3.89
CA ARG A 14 7.78 -0.68 3.39
C ARG A 14 7.31 0.68 3.87
N LEU A 15 6.01 0.97 3.71
CA LEU A 15 5.45 2.24 4.13
C LEU A 15 5.61 2.46 5.65
N ASP A 16 5.33 1.45 6.47
CA ASP A 16 5.51 1.53 7.93
C ASP A 16 6.99 1.69 8.34
N SER A 17 7.93 1.17 7.54
CA SER A 17 9.37 1.32 7.75
C SER A 17 9.96 2.61 7.20
N GLY A 18 9.14 3.45 6.52
CA GLY A 18 9.60 4.68 5.88
C GLY A 18 10.32 4.48 4.54
N ASP A 19 10.30 3.28 3.96
CA ASP A 19 10.85 2.97 2.63
C ASP A 19 9.89 3.45 1.52
N LEU A 20 9.82 4.77 1.33
CA LEU A 20 8.91 5.39 0.35
C LEU A 20 9.32 5.12 -1.10
N GLU A 21 10.62 4.98 -1.36
CA GLU A 21 11.14 4.60 -2.68
C GLU A 21 10.72 3.15 -3.01
N GLY A 22 10.93 2.22 -2.08
CA GLY A 22 10.50 0.84 -2.29
C GLY A 22 8.98 0.69 -2.40
N VAL A 23 8.19 1.55 -1.75
CA VAL A 23 6.73 1.60 -1.99
C VAL A 23 6.46 1.96 -3.44
N ALA A 24 7.10 3.01 -3.95
CA ALA A 24 6.91 3.47 -5.32
C ALA A 24 7.35 2.44 -6.36
N ASP A 25 8.44 1.72 -6.11
CA ASP A 25 8.97 0.67 -7.00
C ASP A 25 7.98 -0.48 -7.23
N LEU A 26 7.10 -0.79 -6.26
CA LEU A 26 6.04 -1.78 -6.44
C LEU A 26 5.06 -1.39 -7.56
N PHE A 27 5.00 -0.10 -7.91
CA PHE A 27 4.10 0.44 -8.92
C PHE A 27 4.79 0.77 -10.25
N GLN A 28 6.03 0.34 -10.47
CA GLN A 28 6.78 0.61 -11.71
C GLN A 28 6.01 0.28 -13.01
N HIS A 29 5.14 -0.73 -12.97
CA HIS A 29 4.29 -1.17 -14.08
C HIS A 29 2.80 -1.11 -13.72
N ALA A 30 2.41 -0.23 -12.79
CA ALA A 30 1.05 -0.18 -12.28
C ALA A 30 0.48 1.25 -12.25
N SER A 31 -0.84 1.30 -12.11
CA SER A 31 -1.57 2.51 -11.79
C SER A 31 -1.97 2.53 -10.32
N TRP A 32 -2.04 3.72 -9.73
CA TRP A 32 -2.43 3.92 -8.33
C TRP A 32 -3.56 4.95 -8.22
N ARG A 33 -4.52 4.66 -7.34
CA ARG A 33 -5.70 5.49 -7.11
C ARG A 33 -6.01 5.59 -5.62
N THR A 34 -6.57 6.73 -5.22
CA THR A 34 -7.08 6.94 -3.86
C THR A 34 -8.32 7.83 -3.90
N THR A 35 -9.18 7.74 -2.89
CA THR A 35 -10.33 8.65 -2.76
C THR A 35 -9.95 10.08 -2.41
N ARG A 36 -8.69 10.32 -2.04
CA ARG A 36 -8.16 11.67 -1.70
C ARG A 36 -7.72 12.49 -2.91
N ARG A 37 -7.61 11.88 -4.09
CA ARG A 37 -7.13 12.52 -5.33
C ARG A 37 -7.99 12.03 -6.49
N ALA A 38 -8.36 12.92 -7.41
CA ALA A 38 -9.13 12.53 -8.60
C ALA A 38 -8.26 11.87 -9.68
N GLU A 39 -6.96 12.21 -9.68
CA GLU A 39 -6.00 11.74 -10.67
C GLU A 39 -5.62 10.26 -10.46
N VAL A 40 -5.33 9.59 -11.57
CA VAL A 40 -4.78 8.23 -11.60
C VAL A 40 -3.28 8.36 -11.83
N LEU A 41 -2.49 7.93 -10.86
CA LEU A 41 -1.03 7.99 -10.93
C LEU A 41 -0.50 6.73 -11.62
N GLN A 42 0.62 6.84 -12.31
CA GLN A 42 1.22 5.79 -13.12
C GLN A 42 2.72 5.70 -12.85
N GLY A 43 3.21 4.49 -12.62
CA GLY A 43 4.63 4.23 -12.48
C GLY A 43 5.24 4.78 -11.19
N THR A 44 6.53 4.48 -11.01
CA THR A 44 7.29 4.81 -9.79
C THR A 44 7.27 6.30 -9.47
N GLU A 45 7.58 7.17 -10.43
CA GLU A 45 7.79 8.61 -10.17
C GLU A 45 6.51 9.30 -9.64
N GLN A 46 5.38 9.12 -10.32
CA GLN A 46 4.12 9.75 -9.91
C GLN A 46 3.64 9.20 -8.56
N VAL A 47 3.78 7.88 -8.35
CA VAL A 47 3.41 7.26 -7.08
C VAL A 47 4.32 7.75 -5.95
N ARG A 48 5.63 7.90 -6.19
CA ARG A 48 6.55 8.44 -5.20
C ARG A 48 6.13 9.84 -4.75
N HIS A 49 5.79 10.73 -5.69
CA HIS A 49 5.28 12.06 -5.39
C HIS A 49 3.98 12.04 -4.58
N ALA A 50 3.18 10.97 -4.66
CA ALA A 50 1.99 10.83 -3.82
C ALA A 50 2.29 10.72 -2.32
N TYR A 51 3.52 10.31 -1.98
CA TYR A 51 3.98 10.12 -0.60
C TYR A 51 4.91 11.23 -0.10
N ASP A 52 5.11 12.32 -0.85
CA ASP A 52 5.97 13.45 -0.42
C ASP A 52 5.47 14.11 0.88
N ASP A 53 4.16 14.09 1.12
CA ASP A 53 3.55 14.64 2.33
C ASP A 53 3.61 13.67 3.53
N VAL A 54 4.19 12.48 3.38
CA VAL A 54 4.38 11.56 4.50
C VAL A 54 5.44 12.11 5.44
N ILE A 55 5.03 12.47 6.64
CA ILE A 55 5.93 12.93 7.69
C ILE A 55 6.66 11.71 8.26
N LEU A 56 8.00 11.75 8.19
CA LEU A 56 8.88 10.77 8.81
C LEU A 56 9.48 11.35 10.10
N TYR A 57 9.44 10.56 11.15
CA TYR A 57 10.06 10.82 12.45
C TYR A 57 11.23 9.86 12.61
N ASP A 58 12.45 10.39 12.57
CA ASP A 58 13.68 9.59 12.58
C ASP A 58 13.69 8.48 11.52
N GLY A 59 13.16 8.80 10.33
CA GLY A 59 13.13 7.92 9.17
C GLY A 59 11.88 7.04 9.04
N VAL A 60 10.97 7.02 10.01
CA VAL A 60 9.73 6.21 9.95
C VAL A 60 8.48 7.04 10.20
N PRO A 61 7.31 6.73 9.60
CA PRO A 61 6.08 7.50 9.84
C PRO A 61 5.39 7.19 11.18
N CYS A 62 5.96 6.26 11.95
CA CYS A 62 5.39 5.70 13.17
C CYS A 62 3.98 5.10 12.96
N THR A 63 3.73 4.56 11.77
CA THR A 63 2.47 3.89 11.44
C THR A 63 2.56 2.38 11.57
N LYS A 64 1.39 1.74 11.68
CA LYS A 64 1.20 0.29 11.58
C LYS A 64 -0.02 0.00 10.72
N HIS A 65 0.20 -0.60 9.56
CA HIS A 65 -0.86 -1.14 8.72
C HIS A 65 -1.33 -2.48 9.28
N VAL A 66 -2.64 -2.57 9.51
CA VAL A 66 -3.34 -3.79 9.88
C VAL A 66 -4.18 -4.21 8.68
N ILE A 67 -3.72 -5.24 7.96
CA ILE A 67 -4.41 -5.79 6.79
C ILE A 67 -5.23 -6.99 7.21
N THR A 68 -6.52 -7.00 6.86
CA THR A 68 -7.45 -8.09 7.18
C THR A 68 -8.28 -8.49 5.98
N ASN A 69 -8.84 -9.71 6.03
CA ASN A 69 -9.78 -10.21 5.03
C ASN A 69 -9.24 -10.19 3.60
N LEU A 70 -7.94 -10.48 3.42
CA LEU A 70 -7.34 -10.60 2.09
C LEU A 70 -7.93 -11.80 1.35
N VAL A 71 -8.55 -11.51 0.20
CA VAL A 71 -9.07 -12.52 -0.74
C VAL A 71 -8.40 -12.29 -2.08
N VAL A 72 -7.85 -13.36 -2.66
CA VAL A 72 -7.18 -13.32 -3.97
C VAL A 72 -7.91 -14.28 -4.90
N THR A 73 -8.26 -13.79 -6.10
CA THR A 73 -8.88 -14.56 -7.17
C THR A 73 -7.96 -14.57 -8.37
N TRP A 74 -7.68 -15.74 -8.92
CA TRP A 74 -6.83 -15.90 -10.11
C TRP A 74 -7.69 -16.13 -11.34
N ALA A 75 -7.28 -15.56 -12.47
CA ALA A 75 -7.81 -15.92 -13.77
C ALA A 75 -7.37 -17.36 -14.16
N PRO A 76 -8.08 -18.03 -15.09
CA PRO A 76 -7.78 -19.41 -15.48
C PRO A 76 -6.36 -19.64 -16.03
N ASP A 77 -5.77 -18.61 -16.64
CA ASP A 77 -4.41 -18.62 -17.18
C ASP A 77 -3.32 -18.36 -16.11
N ALA A 78 -3.72 -17.97 -14.89
CA ALA A 78 -2.84 -17.60 -13.78
C ALA A 78 -1.85 -16.45 -14.07
N ASP A 79 -2.10 -15.66 -15.12
CA ASP A 79 -1.30 -14.49 -15.48
C ASP A 79 -1.87 -13.21 -14.85
N VAL A 80 -3.17 -13.24 -14.56
CA VAL A 80 -3.91 -12.13 -13.95
C VAL A 80 -4.51 -12.58 -12.62
N ALA A 81 -4.48 -11.68 -11.64
CA ALA A 81 -5.19 -11.85 -10.37
C ALA A 81 -5.92 -10.56 -9.98
N SER A 82 -6.95 -10.70 -9.15
CA SER A 82 -7.51 -9.59 -8.40
C SER A 82 -7.44 -9.87 -6.92
N SER A 83 -7.36 -8.81 -6.11
CA SER A 83 -7.43 -8.92 -4.66
C SER A 83 -8.31 -7.87 -4.03
N ARG A 84 -8.81 -8.19 -2.85
CA ARG A 84 -9.48 -7.23 -1.96
C ARG A 84 -9.09 -7.51 -0.52
N CYS A 85 -8.89 -6.45 0.25
CA CYS A 85 -8.71 -6.53 1.69
C CYS A 85 -9.23 -5.26 2.38
N ASN A 86 -9.40 -5.33 3.70
CA ASN A 86 -9.55 -4.12 4.51
C ASN A 86 -8.18 -3.74 5.07
N PHE A 87 -7.97 -2.44 5.27
CA PHE A 87 -6.80 -1.94 5.97
C PHE A 87 -7.22 -0.93 7.04
N THR A 88 -6.49 -0.93 8.14
CA THR A 88 -6.50 0.13 9.15
C THR A 88 -5.06 0.55 9.41
N VAL A 89 -4.77 1.83 9.30
CA VAL A 89 -3.49 2.42 9.69
C VAL A 89 -3.63 2.97 11.10
N LEU A 90 -2.84 2.43 12.02
CA LEU A 90 -2.63 3.01 13.34
C LEU A 90 -1.43 3.94 13.28
N GLN A 91 -1.43 5.02 14.05
CA GLN A 91 -0.23 5.81 14.32
C GLN A 91 -0.06 5.98 15.82
N GLY A 92 1.18 5.89 16.30
CA GLY A 92 1.51 6.09 17.70
C GLY A 92 2.92 6.67 17.88
N ARG A 93 3.06 7.65 18.78
CA ARG A 93 4.31 8.31 19.15
C ARG A 93 4.36 8.56 20.67
N PRO A 94 5.50 8.97 21.26
CA PRO A 94 5.57 9.28 22.70
C PRO A 94 4.54 10.31 23.19
N ASP A 95 4.16 11.26 22.33
CA ASP A 95 3.18 12.33 22.57
C ASP A 95 1.80 12.05 21.97
N PHE A 96 1.61 10.91 21.30
CA PHE A 96 0.40 10.55 20.58
C PHE A 96 0.07 9.07 20.78
N PRO A 97 -0.89 8.71 21.66
CA PRO A 97 -1.22 7.31 21.91
C PRO A 97 -1.62 6.57 20.62
N PRO A 98 -1.26 5.27 20.47
CA PRO A 98 -1.63 4.49 19.30
C PRO A 98 -3.13 4.49 19.02
N GLN A 99 -3.53 5.01 17.85
CA GLN A 99 -4.93 5.06 17.43
C GLN A 99 -5.08 5.00 15.91
N PRO A 100 -6.26 4.58 15.39
CA PRO A 100 -6.53 4.61 13.96
C PRO A 100 -6.48 6.04 13.40
N VAL A 101 -5.71 6.23 12.33
CA VAL A 101 -5.62 7.51 11.58
C VAL A 101 -6.16 7.39 10.16
N LEU A 102 -6.29 6.17 9.65
CA LEU A 102 -6.90 5.88 8.35
C LEU A 102 -7.48 4.47 8.35
N ALA A 103 -8.62 4.28 7.69
CA ALA A 103 -9.17 2.96 7.41
C ALA A 103 -9.81 2.96 6.03
N GLY A 104 -9.82 1.80 5.39
CA GLY A 104 -10.37 1.65 4.05
C GLY A 104 -10.25 0.24 3.51
N ARG A 105 -10.26 0.15 2.19
CA ARG A 105 -10.12 -1.10 1.43
C ARG A 105 -9.11 -0.92 0.30
N TYR A 106 -8.37 -1.97 0.02
CA TYR A 106 -7.67 -2.11 -1.24
C TYR A 106 -8.49 -2.99 -2.17
N LEU A 107 -8.51 -2.59 -3.45
CA LEU A 107 -9.17 -3.27 -4.55
C LEU A 107 -8.19 -3.21 -5.71
N ASP A 108 -7.52 -4.34 -5.94
CA ASP A 108 -6.32 -4.37 -6.76
C ASP A 108 -6.47 -5.40 -7.88
N GLU A 109 -5.89 -5.06 -9.03
CA GLU A 109 -5.70 -5.96 -10.17
C GLU A 109 -4.19 -6.10 -10.40
N PHE A 110 -3.76 -7.32 -10.70
CA PHE A 110 -2.36 -7.69 -10.86
C PHE A 110 -2.19 -8.45 -12.16
N GLU A 111 -1.08 -8.17 -12.84
CA GLU A 111 -0.59 -8.97 -13.96
C GLU A 111 0.84 -9.40 -13.69
N ARG A 112 1.23 -10.56 -14.24
CA ARG A 112 2.64 -10.98 -14.21
C ARG A 112 3.40 -10.24 -15.31
N VAL A 113 4.36 -9.43 -14.87
CA VAL A 113 5.37 -8.74 -15.69
C VAL A 113 6.66 -9.54 -15.80
#